data_AF-A0A099T8A2-F1
#
_entry.id   AF-A0A099T8A2-F1
#
_cell.length_a   1.000
_cell.length_b   1.000
_cell.length_c   1.000
_cell.angle_alpha   90.00
_cell.angle_beta   90.00
_cell.angle_gamma   90.00
#
_symmetry.space_group_name_H-M   'P 1'
#
loop_
_entity.id
_entity.type
_entity.pdbx_description
1 polymer ?
#
loop_
_entity_poly.entity_id
_entity_poly.type
_entity_poly.pdbx_seq_one_letter_code
_entity_poly.pdbx_strand_id
1 'polypeptide(L)'
;MSSSDLPALLTEVTSASNPVEVIRAIVLQTGGFWQDETQKPGLFEIQLAGITGLGPSAETAVDDWLQQAQRVKAAEALTGEAQPSLTALR
;
A
#
# COMPACT_ATOMS: atom_id res chain seq x y z
N MET A 1 4.23 2.64 -12.05
CA MET A 1 2.93 2.83 -11.38
C MET A 1 2.96 4.22 -10.80
N SER A 2 2.03 5.08 -11.21
CA SER A 2 1.96 6.48 -10.75
C SER A 2 1.09 6.53 -9.48
N SER A 3 1.25 7.56 -8.64
CA SER A 3 0.53 7.72 -7.35
C SER A 3 -1.01 7.56 -7.45
N SER A 4 -1.59 7.71 -8.63
CA SER A 4 -3.03 7.62 -8.91
C SER A 4 -3.65 6.21 -8.76
N ASP A 5 -2.84 5.15 -8.62
CA ASP A 5 -3.34 3.77 -8.57
C ASP A 5 -3.65 3.26 -7.14
N LEU A 6 -3.19 3.95 -6.09
CA LEU A 6 -3.34 3.53 -4.69
C LEU A 6 -4.80 3.34 -4.24
N PRO A 7 -5.76 4.25 -4.55
CA PRO A 7 -7.15 4.07 -4.11
C PRO A 7 -7.84 2.85 -4.74
N ALA A 8 -7.53 2.55 -6.00
CA ALA A 8 -8.06 1.37 -6.70
C ALA A 8 -7.49 0.09 -6.08
N LEU A 9 -6.18 0.06 -5.88
CA LEU A 9 -5.48 -1.07 -5.26
C LEU A 9 -5.97 -1.32 -3.83
N LEU A 10 -6.16 -0.27 -3.03
CA LEU A 10 -6.70 -0.40 -1.67
C LEU A 10 -8.12 -0.97 -1.68
N THR A 11 -8.95 -0.56 -2.64
CA THR A 11 -10.33 -1.08 -2.78
C THR A 11 -10.32 -2.56 -3.15
N GLU A 12 -9.46 -2.96 -4.10
CA GLU A 12 -9.30 -4.36 -4.51
C GLU A 12 -8.85 -5.25 -3.34
N VAL A 13 -7.80 -4.86 -2.64
CA VAL A 13 -7.23 -5.64 -1.53
C VAL A 13 -8.20 -5.73 -0.35
N THR A 14 -8.88 -4.64 0.01
CA THR A 14 -9.82 -4.64 1.16
C THR A 14 -11.14 -5.36 0.87
N SER A 15 -11.52 -5.51 -0.40
CA SER A 15 -12.73 -6.24 -0.80
C SER A 15 -12.49 -7.73 -1.03
N ALA A 16 -11.22 -8.15 -1.04
CA ALA A 16 -10.83 -9.52 -1.30
C ALA A 16 -11.10 -10.43 -0.09
N SER A 17 -11.54 -11.67 -0.35
CA SER A 17 -11.61 -12.70 0.68
C SER A 17 -10.23 -13.15 1.17
N ASN A 18 -9.18 -12.95 0.36
CA ASN A 18 -7.79 -13.21 0.70
C ASN A 18 -6.89 -12.05 0.23
N PRO A 19 -6.67 -11.02 1.07
CA PRO A 19 -5.80 -9.89 0.76
C PRO A 19 -4.36 -10.29 0.39
N VAL A 20 -3.84 -11.35 1.01
CA VAL A 20 -2.46 -11.84 0.77
C VAL A 20 -2.31 -12.35 -0.66
N GLU A 21 -3.28 -13.13 -1.15
CA GLU A 21 -3.27 -13.64 -2.52
C GLU A 21 -3.35 -12.51 -3.56
N VAL A 22 -4.17 -11.49 -3.30
CA VAL A 22 -4.29 -10.32 -4.19
C VAL A 22 -2.98 -9.55 -4.26
N ILE A 23 -2.38 -9.21 -3.12
CA ILE A 23 -1.09 -8.50 -3.10
C ILE A 23 0.00 -9.36 -3.76
N ARG A 24 0.05 -10.66 -3.49
CA ARG A 24 0.98 -11.58 -4.16
C ARG A 24 0.82 -11.53 -5.69
N ALA A 25 -0.42 -11.60 -6.18
CA ALA A 25 -0.69 -11.53 -7.61
C ALA A 25 -0.20 -10.21 -8.22
N ILE A 26 -0.46 -9.08 -7.57
CA ILE A 26 -0.04 -7.75 -8.04
C ILE A 26 1.50 -7.64 -8.04
N VAL A 27 2.16 -8.06 -6.97
CA VAL A 27 3.63 -8.06 -6.88
C VAL A 27 4.23 -8.87 -8.03
N LEU A 28 3.72 -10.08 -8.29
CA LEU A 28 4.22 -10.92 -9.38
C LEU A 28 3.90 -10.33 -10.77
N GLN A 29 2.70 -9.80 -10.99
CA GLN A 29 2.31 -9.17 -12.26
C GLN A 29 3.13 -7.93 -12.58
N THR A 30 3.60 -7.21 -11.56
CA THR A 30 4.45 -6.02 -11.70
C THR A 30 5.94 -6.37 -11.83
N GLY A 31 6.29 -7.66 -11.90
CA GLY A 31 7.66 -8.16 -12.01
C GLY A 31 8.42 -8.17 -10.69
N GLY A 32 7.72 -7.96 -9.57
CA GLY A 32 8.26 -8.08 -8.22
C GLY A 32 8.48 -9.53 -7.80
N PHE A 33 9.15 -9.69 -6.66
CA PHE A 33 9.44 -10.99 -6.08
C PHE A 33 8.52 -11.26 -4.90
N TRP A 34 7.97 -12.47 -4.85
CA TRP A 34 7.24 -12.97 -3.69
C TRP A 34 7.95 -14.19 -3.12
N GLN A 35 8.34 -14.13 -1.86
CA GLN A 35 8.91 -15.27 -1.17
C GLN A 35 7.79 -16.21 -0.74
N ASP A 36 7.70 -17.39 -1.35
CA ASP A 36 6.86 -18.45 -0.78
C ASP A 36 7.43 -18.84 0.58
N GLU A 37 6.55 -19.10 1.56
CA GLU A 37 6.92 -19.33 2.95
C GLU A 37 7.96 -20.46 3.08
N THR A 38 9.22 -20.06 3.18
CA THR A 38 10.25 -20.94 3.72
C THR A 38 10.00 -20.97 5.22
N GLN A 39 9.95 -22.17 5.81
CA GLN A 39 9.82 -22.48 7.26
C GLN A 39 10.98 -21.92 8.11
N LYS A 40 11.49 -20.74 7.78
CA LYS A 40 12.62 -20.06 8.40
C LYS A 40 12.08 -18.80 9.07
N PRO A 41 12.38 -18.58 10.36
CA PRO A 41 12.04 -17.34 11.01
C PRO A 41 12.73 -16.17 10.30
N GLY A 42 11.99 -15.09 10.05
CA GLY A 42 12.48 -13.94 9.30
C GLY A 42 11.46 -12.79 9.27
N LEU A 43 11.87 -11.70 8.63
CA LEU A 43 11.01 -10.56 8.36
C LEU A 43 10.42 -10.71 6.95
N PHE A 44 9.10 -10.60 6.84
CA PHE A 44 8.40 -10.47 5.58
C PHE A 44 8.21 -8.99 5.27
N GLU A 45 8.52 -8.61 4.04
CA GLU A 45 8.48 -7.23 3.57
C GLU A 45 7.66 -7.17 2.28
N ILE A 46 6.62 -6.33 2.30
CA ILE A 46 5.81 -5.98 1.14
C ILE A 46 6.21 -4.58 0.70
N GLN A 47 6.72 -4.45 -0.54
CA GLN A 47 6.98 -3.16 -1.16
C GLN A 47 6.04 -2.98 -2.35
N LEU A 48 5.00 -2.15 -2.17
CA LEU A 48 3.99 -1.94 -3.20
C LEU A 48 3.45 -0.51 -3.16
N ALA A 49 3.34 0.10 -4.34
CA ALA A 49 2.90 1.49 -4.52
C ALA A 49 3.71 2.53 -3.71
N GLY A 50 5.00 2.25 -3.46
CA GLY A 50 5.87 3.12 -2.64
C GLY A 50 5.62 3.01 -1.13
N ILE A 51 4.84 2.01 -0.69
CA ILE A 51 4.50 1.76 0.71
C ILE A 51 5.09 0.43 1.13
N THR A 52 5.66 0.41 2.34
CA THR A 52 6.33 -0.75 2.91
C THR A 52 5.49 -1.36 4.02
N GLY A 53 5.05 -2.62 3.87
CA GLY A 53 4.47 -3.39 4.97
C GLY A 53 5.47 -4.38 5.55
N LEU A 54 5.51 -4.50 6.88
CA LEU A 54 6.45 -5.36 7.60
C LEU A 54 5.74 -6.30 8.57
N GLY A 55 6.19 -7.55 8.65
CA GLY A 55 5.66 -8.50 9.61
C GLY A 55 6.44 -9.81 9.69
N PRO A 56 6.26 -10.62 10.75
CA PRO A 56 6.87 -11.95 10.84
C PRO A 56 6.28 -12.98 9.85
N SER A 57 5.18 -12.64 9.17
CA SER A 57 4.51 -13.47 8.15
C SER A 57 4.00 -12.60 7.00
N ALA A 58 3.62 -13.24 5.89
CA ALA A 58 3.00 -12.54 4.77
C ALA A 58 1.70 -11.83 5.19
N GLU A 59 0.87 -12.47 6.03
CA GLU A 59 -0.39 -11.89 6.51
C GLU A 59 -0.15 -10.63 7.33
N THR A 60 0.77 -10.69 8.29
CA THR A 60 1.08 -9.55 9.16
C THR A 60 1.74 -8.40 8.41
N ALA A 61 2.57 -8.69 7.40
CA ALA A 61 3.15 -7.67 6.52
C ALA A 61 2.09 -7.02 5.61
N VAL A 62 1.11 -7.79 5.14
CA VAL A 62 -0.04 -7.28 4.39
C VAL A 62 -0.94 -6.40 5.26
N ASP A 63 -1.20 -6.79 6.50
CA ASP A 63 -1.96 -5.99 7.46
C ASP A 63 -1.26 -4.66 7.77
N ASP A 64 0.07 -4.67 7.92
CA ASP A 64 0.84 -3.45 8.11
C ASP A 64 0.82 -2.57 6.85
N TRP A 65 1.01 -3.15 5.66
CA TRP A 65 0.89 -2.43 4.39
C TRP A 65 -0.48 -1.75 4.26
N LEU A 66 -1.58 -2.44 4.60
CA LEU A 66 -2.94 -1.91 4.54
C LEU A 66 -3.13 -0.69 5.46
N GLN A 67 -2.62 -0.77 6.69
CA GLN A 67 -2.69 0.35 7.63
C GLN A 67 -1.91 1.56 7.13
N GLN A 68 -0.72 1.35 6.55
CA GLN A 68 0.08 2.43 5.99
C GLN A 68 -0.57 3.04 4.74
N ALA A 69 -1.11 2.21 3.84
CA ALA A 69 -1.84 2.66 2.66
C ALA A 69 -3.06 3.51 3.00
N GLN A 70 -3.82 3.15 4.05
CA GLN A 70 -4.91 3.97 4.56
C GLN A 70 -4.43 5.32 5.10
N ARG A 71 -3.29 5.35 5.81
CA ARG A 71 -2.70 6.60 6.32
C ARG A 71 -2.24 7.52 5.19
N VAL A 72 -1.59 6.98 4.15
CA VAL A 72 -1.17 7.75 2.97
C VAL A 72 -2.39 8.34 2.27
N LYS A 73 -3.42 7.53 2.00
CA LYS A 73 -4.68 8.01 1.40
C LYS A 73 -5.33 9.13 2.22
N ALA A 74 -5.36 9.01 3.54
CA ALA A 74 -5.90 10.03 4.43
C ALA A 74 -5.07 11.32 4.42
N ALA A 75 -3.74 11.21 4.38
CA ALA A 75 -2.84 12.36 4.31
C ALA A 75 -2.96 13.13 2.98
N GLU A 76 -3.12 12.42 1.86
CA GLU A 76 -3.36 13.03 0.54
C GLU A 76 -4.69 13.82 0.52
N ALA A 77 -5.75 13.29 1.12
CA ALA A 77 -7.05 13.97 1.22
C ALA A 77 -6.97 15.29 2.01
N LEU A 78 -6.14 15.35 3.05
CA LEU A 78 -5.93 16.56 3.86
C LEU A 78 -5.05 17.60 3.15
N THR A 79 -4.18 17.16 2.24
CA THR A 79 -3.28 18.06 1.49
C THR A 79 -3.96 18.68 0.26
N GLY A 80 -5.09 18.11 -0.18
CA GLY A 80 -5.88 18.60 -1.32
C GLY A 80 -6.72 19.87 -1.06
N GLU A 81 -6.88 20.32 0.19
CA GLU A 81 -7.76 21.46 0.55
C GLU A 81 -7.04 22.72 1.07
N ALA A 82 -5.70 22.79 1.04
CA ALA A 82 -4.97 23.91 1.63
C ALA A 82 -4.07 24.65 0.62
N GLN A 83 -4.67 25.42 -0.28
CA GLN A 83 -3.99 26.57 -0.87
C GLN A 83 -4.91 27.80 -0.82
N PRO A 84 -4.90 28.58 0.29
CA PRO A 84 -5.49 29.92 0.25
C PRO A 84 -4.66 30.76 -0.72
N SER A 85 -5.23 31.09 -1.87
CA SER A 85 -4.66 32.02 -2.85
C SER A 85 -4.39 33.37 -2.21
N LEU A 86 -3.17 33.60 -1.70
CA LEU A 86 -2.69 34.91 -1.28
C LEU A 86 -2.23 35.71 -2.51
N THR A 87 -3.14 35.96 -3.44
CA THR A 87 -2.88 36.84 -4.58
C THR A 87 -4.14 37.64 -4.89
N ALA A 88 -4.28 38.78 -4.20
CA ALA A 88 -4.72 40.06 -4.76
C ALA A 88 -5.06 41.06 -3.64
N LEU A 89 -4.06 41.50 -2.88
CA LEU A 89 -4.08 42.82 -2.26
C LEU A 89 -2.73 43.50 -2.53
N ARG A 90 -2.53 43.88 -3.79
CA ARG A 90 -1.56 44.89 -4.22
C ARG A 90 -2.16 45.65 -5.40
#